data_AF-A0A3D0I9A5-F1
#
_entry.id   AF-A0A3D0I9A5-F1
#
_cell.length_a   1.000
_cell.length_b   1.000
_cell.length_c   1.000
_cell.angle_alpha   90.00
_cell.angle_beta   90.00
_cell.angle_gamma   90.00
#
_symmetry.space_group_name_H-M   'P 1'
#
loop_
_entity.id
_entity.type
_entity.pdbx_description
1 polymer ?
#
loop_
_entity_poly.entity_id
_entity_poly.type
_entity_poly.pdbx_seq_one_letter_code
_entity_poly.pdbx_strand_id
1 'polypeptide(L)'
;GEVHPGADDNASGTAGLLALARAFAAEKPPPRTLVVVAFTGEEAGLVGSSEYVRNPAWPLAETIAMVNLDMIGRLRDQRVTVFGADTSPAFQSLVSRAAAGLELTPSFEDGAFGPSDQTSFYAQGVPVLFFFTGTHPQYHTPDDQAALVNAAGEAQVLRLVYRTVAALLAAPERPGVIAAAQPPHAAGPGPGPGYGPYLGTIPEFGGPPVRGVRIQGVRAGSPAEAAGLRGGDVIVEFDGAAVANLEDFSALLFTARPGQRVEIEAMRDGVRIRTTATLGQRR
;
A
#
# COMPACT_ATOMS: atom_id res chain seq x y z
N GLY A 1 22.45 6.85 12.19
CA GLY A 1 21.14 6.19 12.28
C GLY A 1 21.34 4.81 12.84
N GLU A 2 20.29 4.25 13.41
CA GLU A 2 20.22 2.82 13.76
C GLU A 2 19.95 2.01 12.50
N VAL A 3 20.34 0.74 12.49
CA VAL A 3 20.09 -0.16 11.34
C VAL A 3 18.66 -0.69 11.45
N HIS A 4 17.88 -0.55 10.39
CA HIS A 4 16.56 -1.18 10.26
C HIS A 4 16.72 -2.46 9.42
N PRO A 5 16.61 -3.66 10.02
CA PRO A 5 16.78 -4.90 9.26
C PRO A 5 15.62 -5.16 8.29
N GLY A 6 14.41 -4.68 8.60
CA GLY A 6 13.24 -4.79 7.73
C GLY A 6 12.85 -6.25 7.44
N ALA A 7 12.91 -7.10 8.45
CA ALA A 7 12.70 -8.54 8.30
C ALA A 7 11.31 -8.90 7.78
N ASP A 8 10.25 -8.34 8.36
CA ASP A 8 8.90 -8.44 7.78
C ASP A 8 8.72 -7.39 6.69
N ASP A 9 9.24 -6.18 6.90
CA ASP A 9 9.02 -4.99 6.09
C ASP A 9 10.31 -4.49 5.39
N ASN A 10 10.59 -4.90 4.14
CA ASN A 10 9.84 -5.89 3.36
C ASN A 10 10.74 -7.04 2.86
N ALA A 11 11.66 -7.52 3.70
CA ALA A 11 12.47 -8.70 3.38
C ALA A 11 11.60 -9.95 3.24
N SER A 12 10.48 -10.06 3.96
CA SER A 12 9.52 -11.17 3.81
C SER A 12 8.90 -11.20 2.41
N GLY A 13 8.37 -10.07 1.91
CA GLY A 13 7.84 -9.97 0.54
C GLY A 13 8.91 -10.26 -0.51
N THR A 14 10.13 -9.77 -0.31
CA THR A 14 11.28 -10.03 -1.19
C THR A 14 11.68 -11.51 -1.20
N ALA A 15 11.75 -12.17 -0.04
CA ALA A 15 12.03 -13.59 0.07
C ALA A 15 10.92 -14.42 -0.60
N GLY A 16 9.66 -14.04 -0.39
CA GLY A 16 8.49 -14.61 -1.04
C GLY A 16 8.52 -14.49 -2.56
N LEU A 17 8.90 -13.32 -3.08
CA LEU A 17 9.07 -13.06 -4.50
C LEU A 17 10.12 -14.00 -5.13
N LEU A 18 11.28 -14.16 -4.50
CA LEU A 18 12.32 -15.09 -4.95
C LEU A 18 11.86 -16.55 -4.89
N ALA A 19 11.12 -16.93 -3.84
CA ALA A 19 10.56 -18.28 -3.71
C ALA A 19 9.54 -18.59 -4.81
N LEU A 20 8.64 -17.66 -5.13
CA LEU A 20 7.66 -17.80 -6.21
C LEU A 20 8.34 -17.86 -7.58
N ALA A 21 9.32 -16.99 -7.84
CA ALA A 21 10.09 -17.01 -9.07
C ALA A 21 10.77 -18.38 -9.29
N ARG A 22 11.38 -18.94 -8.24
CA ARG A 22 11.98 -20.28 -8.27
C ARG A 22 10.94 -21.37 -8.54
N ALA A 23 9.75 -21.27 -7.93
CA ALA A 23 8.69 -22.26 -8.11
C ALA A 23 8.16 -22.27 -9.56
N PHE A 24 7.83 -21.09 -10.11
CA PHE A 24 7.35 -20.99 -11.49
C PHE A 24 8.41 -21.33 -12.53
N ALA A 25 9.69 -21.05 -12.27
CA ALA A 25 10.79 -21.44 -13.15
C ALA A 25 10.98 -22.97 -13.26
N ALA A 26 10.48 -23.74 -12.29
CA ALA A 26 10.51 -25.21 -12.32
C ALA A 26 9.32 -25.83 -13.08
N GLU A 27 8.32 -25.03 -13.46
CA GLU A 27 7.16 -25.49 -14.22
C GLU A 27 7.32 -25.32 -15.74
N LYS A 28 6.38 -25.88 -16.50
CA LYS A 28 6.29 -25.58 -17.93
C LYS A 28 5.92 -24.10 -18.10
N PRO A 29 6.52 -23.38 -19.07
CA PRO A 29 6.19 -21.99 -19.31
C PRO A 29 4.67 -21.79 -19.49
N PRO A 30 4.04 -20.89 -18.72
CA PRO A 30 2.63 -20.61 -18.84
C PRO A 30 2.32 -19.84 -20.14
N PRO A 31 1.04 -19.79 -20.56
CA PRO A 31 0.61 -19.00 -21.73
C PRO A 31 0.83 -17.49 -21.60
N ARG A 32 1.00 -16.98 -20.37
CA ARG A 32 1.20 -15.55 -20.07
C ARG A 32 2.59 -15.31 -19.50
N THR A 33 3.15 -14.13 -19.77
CA THR A 33 4.41 -13.70 -19.15
C THR A 33 4.22 -13.43 -17.65
N LEU A 34 5.10 -13.99 -16.81
CA LEU A 34 5.26 -13.59 -15.42
C LEU A 34 6.44 -12.62 -15.31
N VAL A 35 6.16 -11.39 -14.91
CA VAL A 35 7.20 -10.38 -14.63
C VAL A 35 7.38 -10.32 -13.11
N VAL A 36 8.62 -10.52 -12.66
CA VAL A 36 8.99 -10.49 -11.24
C VAL A 36 9.82 -9.23 -11.00
N VAL A 37 9.38 -8.36 -10.09
CA VAL A 37 10.01 -7.04 -9.85
C VAL A 37 10.17 -6.82 -8.36
N ALA A 38 11.38 -6.44 -7.94
CA ALA A 38 11.65 -5.90 -6.61
C ALA A 38 11.85 -4.39 -6.74
N PHE A 39 11.01 -3.59 -6.09
CA PHE A 39 11.05 -2.14 -6.17
C PHE A 39 12.05 -1.54 -5.18
N THR A 40 12.51 -0.33 -5.49
CA THR A 40 13.36 0.48 -4.62
C THR A 40 12.64 1.75 -4.21
N GLY A 41 12.97 2.30 -3.04
CA GLY A 41 12.41 3.57 -2.57
C GLY A 41 10.90 3.55 -2.34
N GLU A 42 10.35 2.40 -1.94
CA GLU A 42 8.95 2.27 -1.49
C GLU A 42 8.72 3.22 -0.29
N GLU A 43 9.57 3.11 0.73
CA GLU A 43 9.55 3.95 1.94
C GLU A 43 9.78 5.44 1.69
N ALA A 44 10.39 5.77 0.54
CA ALA A 44 10.57 7.14 0.09
C ALA A 44 9.34 7.69 -0.65
N GLY A 45 8.22 6.97 -0.62
CA GLY A 45 6.98 7.32 -1.30
C GLY A 45 6.84 6.67 -2.67
N LEU A 46 6.99 5.34 -2.75
CA LEU A 46 6.73 4.51 -3.93
C LEU A 46 7.55 4.89 -5.16
N VAL A 47 8.78 5.39 -4.97
CA VAL A 47 9.60 5.96 -6.05
C VAL A 47 9.84 4.96 -7.17
N GLY A 48 10.21 3.72 -6.83
CA GLY A 48 10.52 2.67 -7.79
C GLY A 48 9.31 2.19 -8.58
N SER A 49 8.18 1.88 -7.93
CA SER A 49 6.98 1.45 -8.64
C SER A 49 6.35 2.59 -9.45
N SER A 50 6.41 3.83 -8.95
CA SER A 50 5.95 5.02 -9.68
C SER A 50 6.78 5.29 -10.93
N GLU A 51 8.09 5.05 -10.89
CA GLU A 51 8.94 5.09 -12.07
C GLU A 51 8.64 3.93 -13.03
N TYR A 52 8.47 2.72 -12.51
CA TYR A 52 8.16 1.55 -13.34
C TYR A 52 6.88 1.75 -14.14
N VAL A 53 5.78 2.22 -13.55
CA VAL A 53 4.53 2.40 -14.30
C VAL A 53 4.61 3.53 -15.34
N ARG A 54 5.52 4.49 -15.17
CA ARG A 54 5.80 5.54 -16.17
C ARG A 54 6.68 5.05 -17.30
N ASN A 55 7.68 4.22 -16.98
CA ASN A 55 8.67 3.70 -17.92
C ASN A 55 8.83 2.17 -17.76
N PRO A 56 7.81 1.37 -18.13
CA PRO A 56 7.77 -0.02 -17.74
C PRO A 56 8.67 -0.90 -18.63
N ALA A 57 9.37 -1.84 -18.00
CA ALA A 57 10.15 -2.86 -18.73
C ALA A 57 9.25 -3.84 -19.49
N TRP A 58 8.01 -4.06 -19.01
CA TRP A 58 6.97 -4.81 -19.71
C TRP A 58 5.74 -3.93 -19.96
N PRO A 59 5.17 -3.86 -21.18
CA PRO A 59 4.13 -2.90 -21.51
C PRO A 59 2.94 -2.94 -20.54
N LEU A 60 2.63 -1.80 -19.91
CA LEU A 60 1.56 -1.72 -18.91
C LEU A 60 0.18 -2.06 -19.49
N ALA A 61 -0.06 -1.72 -20.76
CA ALA A 61 -1.28 -2.07 -21.48
C ALA A 61 -1.46 -3.60 -21.68
N GLU A 62 -0.38 -4.39 -21.56
CA GLU A 62 -0.40 -5.85 -21.62
C GLU A 62 -0.45 -6.48 -20.22
N THR A 63 -0.19 -5.72 -19.16
CA THR A 63 -0.29 -6.16 -17.78
C THR A 63 -1.76 -6.41 -17.42
N ILE A 64 -2.08 -7.63 -16.98
CA ILE A 64 -3.46 -8.04 -16.67
C ILE A 64 -3.81 -8.03 -15.19
N ALA A 65 -2.78 -8.03 -14.35
CA ALA A 65 -2.87 -7.99 -12.91
C ALA A 65 -1.50 -7.61 -12.35
N MET A 66 -1.46 -6.94 -11.21
CA MET A 66 -0.27 -6.81 -10.39
C MET A 66 -0.54 -7.47 -9.04
N VAL A 67 0.37 -8.35 -8.62
CA VAL A 67 0.28 -9.03 -7.32
C VAL A 67 1.40 -8.51 -6.43
N ASN A 68 1.03 -7.82 -5.36
CA ASN A 68 1.95 -7.20 -4.41
C ASN A 68 2.10 -8.06 -3.16
N LEU A 69 3.34 -8.15 -2.66
CA LEU A 69 3.69 -8.84 -1.43
C LEU A 69 4.40 -7.85 -0.51
N ASP A 70 3.77 -7.53 0.60
CA ASP A 70 4.34 -6.64 1.60
C ASP A 70 3.99 -7.15 2.99
N MET A 71 4.98 -7.28 3.87
CA MET A 71 4.82 -7.80 5.23
C MET A 71 4.00 -9.09 5.29
N ILE A 72 4.55 -10.16 4.71
CA ILE A 72 3.91 -11.49 4.63
C ILE A 72 4.49 -12.51 5.63
N GLY A 73 5.45 -12.09 6.46
CA GLY A 73 6.20 -12.92 7.38
C GLY A 73 5.60 -13.02 8.78
N ARG A 74 4.56 -12.25 9.13
CA ARG A 74 4.01 -12.15 10.50
C ARG A 74 2.59 -12.70 10.64
N LEU A 75 2.28 -13.75 9.88
CA LEU A 75 0.98 -14.44 9.90
C LEU A 75 0.56 -14.82 11.33
N ARG A 76 -0.62 -14.34 11.72
CA ARG A 76 -1.31 -14.62 13.00
C ARG A 76 -2.74 -15.03 12.73
N ASP A 77 -3.30 -15.87 13.61
CA ASP A 77 -4.69 -16.35 13.54
C ASP A 77 -5.08 -16.97 12.19
N GLN A 78 -4.09 -17.48 11.45
CA GLN A 78 -4.23 -18.00 10.09
C GLN A 78 -4.86 -16.97 9.11
N ARG A 79 -4.83 -15.68 9.42
CA ARG A 79 -5.49 -14.64 8.63
C ARG A 79 -4.49 -13.89 7.76
N VAL A 80 -4.77 -13.85 6.46
CA VAL A 80 -4.05 -13.00 5.50
C VAL A 80 -5.02 -11.99 4.93
N THR A 81 -4.65 -10.72 4.97
CA THR A 81 -5.44 -9.64 4.38
C THR A 81 -5.11 -9.53 2.89
N VAL A 82 -6.15 -9.36 2.07
CA VAL A 82 -6.06 -9.21 0.62
C VAL A 82 -6.79 -7.94 0.21
N PHE A 83 -6.01 -6.91 -0.12
CA PHE A 83 -6.52 -5.66 -0.67
C PHE A 83 -6.66 -5.73 -2.20
N GLY A 84 -7.54 -4.90 -2.76
CA GLY A 84 -7.71 -4.75 -4.21
C GLY A 84 -8.47 -5.90 -4.90
N ALA A 85 -9.00 -6.86 -4.13
CA ALA A 85 -9.81 -7.94 -4.70
C ALA A 85 -11.11 -7.45 -5.36
N ASP A 86 -11.52 -6.22 -5.09
CA ASP A 86 -12.62 -5.47 -5.68
C ASP A 86 -12.25 -4.75 -7.00
N THR A 87 -10.97 -4.72 -7.38
CA THR A 87 -10.50 -4.13 -8.65
C THR A 87 -10.82 -4.98 -9.88
N SER A 88 -11.31 -6.20 -9.68
CA SER A 88 -11.77 -7.12 -10.73
C SER A 88 -12.91 -7.99 -10.20
N PRO A 89 -13.98 -8.26 -10.98
CA PRO A 89 -15.07 -9.11 -10.51
C PRO A 89 -14.63 -10.57 -10.30
N ALA A 90 -13.47 -10.96 -10.84
CA ALA A 90 -12.96 -12.33 -10.74
C ALA A 90 -12.13 -12.56 -9.47
N PHE A 91 -11.50 -11.53 -8.91
CA PHE A 91 -10.37 -11.66 -7.98
C PHE A 91 -10.73 -12.27 -6.64
N GLN A 92 -11.78 -11.80 -5.97
CA GLN A 92 -12.21 -12.38 -4.70
C GLN A 92 -12.52 -13.88 -4.84
N SER A 93 -13.26 -14.26 -5.90
CA SER A 93 -13.59 -15.68 -6.15
C SER A 93 -12.35 -16.51 -6.48
N LEU A 94 -11.38 -15.92 -7.20
CA LEU A 94 -10.13 -16.55 -7.59
C LEU A 94 -9.27 -16.84 -6.35
N VAL A 95 -9.10 -15.85 -5.47
CA VAL A 95 -8.34 -15.99 -4.21
C VAL A 95 -9.02 -16.99 -3.27
N SER A 96 -10.34 -16.94 -3.11
CA SER A 96 -11.08 -17.90 -2.28
C SER A 96 -10.93 -19.34 -2.78
N ARG A 97 -10.97 -19.57 -4.10
CA ARG A 97 -10.70 -20.90 -4.68
C ARG A 97 -9.24 -21.33 -4.47
N ALA A 98 -8.28 -20.42 -4.61
CA ALA A 98 -6.86 -20.70 -4.37
C ALA A 98 -6.60 -21.06 -2.90
N ALA A 99 -7.32 -20.45 -1.96
CA ALA A 99 -7.24 -20.72 -0.53
C ALA A 99 -7.88 -22.05 -0.11
N ALA A 100 -8.73 -22.67 -0.94
CA ALA A 100 -9.42 -23.89 -0.60
C ALA A 100 -8.43 -25.01 -0.18
N GLY A 101 -8.65 -25.57 1.01
CA GLY A 101 -7.82 -26.61 1.60
C GLY A 101 -6.46 -26.13 2.15
N LEU A 102 -6.21 -24.82 2.22
CA LEU A 102 -5.08 -24.26 2.95
C LEU A 102 -5.50 -23.90 4.38
N GLU A 103 -4.54 -23.96 5.32
CA GLU A 103 -4.74 -23.52 6.71
C GLU A 103 -4.60 -22.00 6.83
N LEU A 104 -5.40 -21.30 6.05
CA LEU A 104 -5.43 -19.84 6.01
C LEU A 104 -6.81 -19.34 5.60
N THR A 105 -7.18 -18.19 6.13
CA THR A 105 -8.43 -17.49 5.85
C THR A 105 -8.11 -16.14 5.21
N PRO A 106 -8.34 -15.96 3.90
CA PRO A 106 -8.26 -14.65 3.28
C PRO A 106 -9.32 -13.72 3.87
N SER A 107 -8.90 -12.55 4.34
CA SER A 107 -9.76 -11.43 4.71
C SER A 107 -9.67 -10.40 3.61
N PHE A 108 -10.79 -10.09 2.97
CA PHE A 108 -10.82 -9.13 1.86
C PHE A 108 -11.13 -7.75 2.40
N GLU A 109 -10.30 -6.78 2.04
CA GLU A 109 -10.50 -5.37 2.33
C GLU A 109 -10.66 -4.64 1.00
N ASP A 110 -11.67 -3.79 0.91
CA ASP A 110 -11.97 -3.02 -0.29
C ASP A 110 -10.92 -1.92 -0.52
N GLY A 111 -10.74 -1.57 -1.78
CA GLY A 111 -9.79 -0.56 -2.20
C GLY A 111 -8.39 -1.11 -2.43
N ALA A 112 -7.72 -0.48 -3.40
CA ALA A 112 -6.37 -0.81 -3.83
C ALA A 112 -5.35 0.31 -3.56
N PHE A 113 -5.80 1.46 -3.04
CA PHE A 113 -4.92 2.54 -2.62
C PHE A 113 -4.41 2.29 -1.19
N GLY A 114 -3.09 2.17 -1.04
CA GLY A 114 -2.41 1.99 0.23
C GLY A 114 -0.93 2.42 0.17
N PRO A 115 -0.22 2.42 1.30
CA PRO A 115 1.20 2.75 1.36
C PRO A 115 2.04 1.52 0.93
N SER A 116 1.87 1.07 -0.32
CA SER A 116 2.72 0.04 -0.93
C SER A 116 2.56 0.08 -2.46
N ASP A 117 3.40 -0.66 -3.18
CA ASP A 117 3.66 -0.51 -4.60
C ASP A 117 2.46 -0.79 -5.52
N GLN A 118 1.44 -1.53 -5.06
CA GLN A 118 0.21 -1.77 -5.83
C GLN A 118 -0.50 -0.46 -6.21
N THR A 119 -0.35 0.59 -5.39
CA THR A 119 -0.97 1.89 -5.62
C THR A 119 -0.56 2.47 -6.97
N SER A 120 0.71 2.35 -7.34
CA SER A 120 1.25 2.85 -8.60
C SER A 120 0.59 2.19 -9.80
N PHE A 121 0.30 0.88 -9.72
CA PHE A 121 -0.34 0.11 -10.78
C PHE A 121 -1.84 0.38 -10.86
N TYR A 122 -2.51 0.41 -9.72
CA TYR A 122 -3.95 0.68 -9.66
C TYR A 122 -4.29 2.07 -10.18
N ALA A 123 -3.47 3.08 -9.90
CA ALA A 123 -3.61 4.43 -10.43
C ALA A 123 -3.57 4.49 -11.98
N GLN A 124 -2.97 3.49 -12.62
CA GLN A 124 -2.93 3.35 -14.09
C GLN A 124 -3.98 2.38 -14.63
N GLY A 125 -4.94 1.95 -13.81
CA GLY A 125 -6.04 1.07 -14.21
C GLY A 125 -5.67 -0.42 -14.31
N VAL A 126 -4.51 -0.83 -13.77
CA VAL A 126 -4.17 -2.26 -13.64
C VAL A 126 -4.85 -2.80 -12.38
N PRO A 127 -5.64 -3.88 -12.47
CA PRO A 127 -6.24 -4.49 -11.29
C PRO A 127 -5.15 -5.14 -10.43
N VAL A 128 -5.28 -5.06 -9.11
CA VAL A 128 -4.21 -5.46 -8.17
C VAL A 128 -4.72 -6.45 -7.13
N LEU A 129 -3.82 -7.27 -6.61
CA LEU A 129 -4.01 -8.05 -5.38
C LEU A 129 -2.84 -7.77 -4.47
N PHE A 130 -3.09 -7.27 -3.27
CA PHE A 130 -2.03 -7.03 -2.28
C PHE A 130 -2.23 -7.91 -1.05
N PHE A 131 -1.25 -8.79 -0.80
CA PHE A 131 -1.24 -9.72 0.34
C PHE A 131 -0.44 -9.16 1.50
N PHE A 132 -1.04 -9.14 2.69
CA PHE A 132 -0.52 -8.50 3.90
C PHE A 132 -0.88 -9.31 5.15
N THR A 133 0.04 -9.47 6.10
CA THR A 133 -0.23 -10.23 7.35
C THR A 133 -0.54 -9.37 8.57
N GLY A 134 -0.72 -8.06 8.38
CA GLY A 134 -1.11 -7.15 9.45
C GLY A 134 0.09 -6.45 10.10
N THR A 135 -0.14 -5.26 10.66
CA THR A 135 0.89 -4.52 11.38
C THR A 135 1.27 -5.17 12.70
N HIS A 136 2.48 -4.90 13.19
CA HIS A 136 2.98 -5.36 14.48
C HIS A 136 3.80 -4.27 15.18
N PRO A 137 4.10 -4.39 16.49
CA PRO A 137 4.78 -3.33 17.24
C PRO A 137 6.20 -2.99 16.76
N GLN A 138 6.84 -3.86 15.99
CA GLN A 138 8.19 -3.67 15.43
C GLN A 138 8.18 -3.06 14.01
N TYR A 139 6.99 -2.79 13.44
CA TYR A 139 6.87 -2.15 12.14
C TYR A 139 7.56 -0.78 12.14
N HIS A 140 8.40 -0.51 11.13
CA HIS A 140 9.28 0.68 11.03
C HIS A 140 10.27 0.87 12.20
N THR A 141 10.63 -0.19 12.92
CA THR A 141 11.63 -0.09 13.99
C THR A 141 12.87 -0.95 13.72
N PRO A 142 14.01 -0.64 14.35
CA PRO A 142 15.20 -1.51 14.36
C PRO A 142 14.95 -2.91 14.92
N ASP A 143 13.82 -3.13 15.59
CA ASP A 143 13.45 -4.43 16.17
C ASP A 143 12.70 -5.34 15.18
N ASP A 144 12.48 -4.91 13.93
CA ASP A 144 11.97 -5.80 12.88
C ASP A 144 13.05 -6.80 12.44
N GLN A 145 13.22 -7.84 13.26
CA GLN A 145 14.32 -8.80 13.20
C GLN A 145 13.87 -10.14 12.60
N ALA A 146 14.76 -10.80 11.87
CA ALA A 146 14.48 -12.09 11.20
C ALA A 146 13.96 -13.19 12.13
N ALA A 147 14.37 -13.18 13.41
CA ALA A 147 13.91 -14.12 14.42
C ALA A 147 12.41 -14.03 14.72
N LEU A 148 11.76 -12.92 14.34
CA LEU A 148 10.33 -12.69 14.51
C LEU A 148 9.50 -13.21 13.32
N VAL A 149 10.13 -13.58 12.21
CA VAL A 149 9.41 -14.09 11.03
C VAL A 149 8.82 -15.47 11.31
N ASN A 150 7.52 -15.62 11.10
CA ASN A 150 6.81 -16.88 11.09
C ASN A 150 6.95 -17.54 9.71
N ALA A 151 8.11 -18.15 9.45
CA ALA A 151 8.42 -18.75 8.15
C ALA A 151 7.42 -19.84 7.72
N ALA A 152 6.86 -20.60 8.66
CA ALA A 152 5.84 -21.61 8.35
C ALA A 152 4.53 -20.97 7.89
N GLY A 153 4.14 -19.86 8.53
CA GLY A 153 2.98 -19.05 8.13
C GLY A 153 3.21 -18.35 6.80
N GLU A 154 4.37 -17.74 6.59
CA GLU A 154 4.76 -17.15 5.30
C GLU A 154 4.67 -18.17 4.16
N ALA A 155 5.14 -19.41 4.39
CA ALA A 155 5.02 -20.48 3.40
C ALA A 155 3.55 -20.83 3.07
N GLN A 156 2.61 -20.70 4.01
CA GLN A 156 1.16 -20.84 3.74
C GLN A 156 0.66 -19.69 2.86
N VAL A 157 1.05 -18.45 3.17
CA VAL A 157 0.71 -17.27 2.35
C VAL A 157 1.25 -17.45 0.93
N LEU A 158 2.49 -17.89 0.76
CA LEU A 158 3.08 -18.13 -0.56
C LEU A 158 2.39 -19.26 -1.32
N ARG A 159 1.86 -20.29 -0.65
CA ARG A 159 1.01 -21.29 -1.32
C ARG A 159 -0.28 -20.69 -1.87
N LEU A 160 -0.91 -19.78 -1.12
CA LEU A 160 -2.08 -19.04 -1.61
C LEU A 160 -1.69 -18.20 -2.83
N VAL A 161 -0.67 -17.36 -2.70
CA VAL A 161 -0.21 -16.46 -3.76
C VAL A 161 0.18 -17.25 -5.00
N TYR A 162 0.90 -18.36 -4.84
CA TYR A 162 1.27 -19.26 -5.93
C TYR A 162 0.04 -19.75 -6.69
N ARG A 163 -0.96 -20.29 -5.98
CA ARG A 163 -2.19 -20.81 -6.60
C ARG A 163 -2.98 -19.69 -7.29
N THR A 164 -3.03 -18.49 -6.69
CA THR A 164 -3.64 -17.30 -7.28
C THR A 164 -2.94 -16.91 -8.59
N VAL A 165 -1.62 -16.77 -8.58
CA VAL A 165 -0.82 -16.39 -9.75
C VAL A 165 -0.88 -17.48 -10.83
N ALA A 166 -0.79 -18.76 -10.46
CA ALA A 166 -0.93 -19.88 -11.39
C ALA A 166 -2.30 -19.86 -12.11
N ALA A 167 -3.39 -19.57 -11.38
CA ALA A 167 -4.72 -19.43 -11.98
C ALA A 167 -4.78 -18.25 -12.97
N LEU A 168 -4.19 -17.10 -12.63
CA LEU A 168 -4.11 -15.94 -13.54
C LEU A 168 -3.30 -16.25 -14.80
N LEU A 169 -2.17 -16.94 -14.64
CA LEU A 169 -1.29 -17.34 -15.74
C LEU A 169 -1.96 -18.34 -16.71
N ALA A 170 -2.78 -19.26 -16.17
CA ALA A 170 -3.49 -20.26 -16.95
C ALA A 170 -4.80 -19.74 -17.58
N ALA A 171 -5.37 -18.66 -17.05
CA ALA A 171 -6.65 -18.13 -17.53
C ALA A 171 -6.54 -17.59 -18.97
N PRO A 172 -7.38 -18.05 -19.92
CA PRO A 172 -7.33 -17.59 -21.30
C PRO A 172 -7.82 -16.14 -21.45
N GLU A 173 -8.78 -15.73 -20.62
CA GLU A 173 -9.38 -14.40 -20.67
C GLU A 173 -8.66 -13.44 -19.73
N ARG A 174 -8.56 -12.16 -20.14
CA ARG A 174 -8.08 -11.10 -19.24
C ARG A 174 -9.13 -10.91 -18.13
N PRO A 175 -8.72 -10.79 -16.85
CA PRO A 175 -9.65 -10.41 -15.81
C PRO A 175 -10.36 -9.11 -16.18
N GLY A 176 -11.67 -9.05 -15.98
CA GLY A 176 -12.40 -7.79 -16.12
C GLY A 176 -11.80 -6.76 -15.16
N VAL A 177 -11.64 -5.52 -15.60
CA VAL A 177 -11.18 -4.44 -14.74
C VAL A 177 -12.42 -3.71 -14.25
N ILE A 178 -12.63 -3.66 -12.94
CA ILE A 178 -13.51 -2.66 -12.37
C ILE A 178 -12.69 -1.40 -12.41
N ALA A 179 -13.13 -0.46 -13.26
CA ALA A 179 -12.42 0.80 -13.47
C ALA A 179 -11.98 1.31 -12.12
N ALA A 180 -10.68 1.56 -11.98
CA ALA A 180 -10.19 2.25 -10.81
C ALA A 180 -11.11 3.46 -10.67
N ALA A 181 -11.74 3.62 -9.51
CA ALA A 181 -12.15 4.95 -9.16
C ALA A 181 -10.88 5.77 -9.39
N GLN A 182 -10.89 6.71 -10.35
CA GLN A 182 -9.85 7.74 -10.40
C GLN A 182 -9.59 8.10 -8.95
N PRO A 183 -8.33 8.22 -8.47
CA PRO A 183 -8.11 8.70 -7.10
C PRO A 183 -9.05 9.89 -6.98
N PRO A 184 -10.12 9.79 -6.16
CA PRO A 184 -11.26 10.65 -6.39
C PRO A 184 -10.69 12.04 -6.41
N HIS A 185 -11.07 12.88 -7.38
CA HIS A 185 -10.92 14.29 -7.15
C HIS A 185 -11.54 14.52 -5.79
N ALA A 186 -10.67 14.69 -4.79
CA ALA A 186 -10.98 14.87 -3.40
C ALA A 186 -12.39 14.40 -2.99
N ALA A 187 -12.67 13.10 -2.79
CA ALA A 187 -13.97 12.68 -2.23
C ALA A 187 -13.91 11.31 -1.54
N GLY A 188 -14.12 11.27 -0.21
CA GLY A 188 -14.02 10.06 0.64
C GLY A 188 -15.15 9.02 0.44
N PRO A 189 -15.44 8.12 1.41
CA PRO A 189 -14.75 7.74 2.66
C PRO A 189 -13.88 6.48 2.44
N GLY A 190 -12.86 6.26 3.27
CA GLY A 190 -12.03 5.06 3.15
C GLY A 190 -12.10 4.23 4.43
N PRO A 191 -12.57 2.98 4.38
CA PRO A 191 -12.58 2.13 5.55
C PRO A 191 -11.56 0.98 5.43
N GLY A 192 -10.74 0.84 6.46
CA GLY A 192 -10.49 -0.44 7.12
C GLY A 192 -10.74 -0.16 8.62
N PRO A 193 -11.13 -1.15 9.44
CA PRO A 193 -11.66 -0.90 10.79
C PRO A 193 -10.61 -0.33 11.75
N GLY A 194 -10.60 1.01 11.79
CA GLY A 194 -10.54 1.89 12.94
C GLY A 194 -9.66 1.52 14.14
N TYR A 195 -8.38 1.90 14.09
CA TYR A 195 -7.73 2.55 15.24
C TYR A 195 -6.73 3.58 14.73
N GLY A 196 -7.02 4.87 14.96
CA GLY A 196 -6.08 5.96 14.71
C GLY A 196 -6.74 7.29 14.31
N PRO A 197 -6.10 8.42 14.65
CA PRO A 197 -6.50 9.74 14.17
C PRO A 197 -6.40 9.84 12.64
N TYR A 198 -7.31 10.60 12.04
CA TYR A 198 -7.42 10.76 10.59
C TYR A 198 -7.47 12.24 10.23
N LEU A 199 -6.57 12.69 9.35
CA LEU A 199 -6.62 14.05 8.79
C LEU A 199 -7.26 14.08 7.38
N GLY A 200 -6.98 13.07 6.55
CA GLY A 200 -7.54 12.96 5.20
C GLY A 200 -6.81 13.77 4.12
N THR A 201 -5.52 14.07 4.33
CA THR A 201 -4.61 14.53 3.27
C THR A 201 -4.26 13.37 2.33
N ILE A 202 -3.94 13.72 1.09
CA ILE A 202 -3.46 12.79 0.07
C ILE A 202 -2.05 13.25 -0.31
N PRO A 203 -0.99 12.59 0.16
CA PRO A 203 0.38 12.93 -0.20
C PRO A 203 0.61 12.87 -1.72
N GLU A 204 1.42 13.78 -2.24
CA GLU A 204 1.96 13.71 -3.59
C GLU A 204 3.24 12.86 -3.57
N PHE A 205 3.29 11.84 -4.41
CA PHE A 205 4.42 10.92 -4.53
C PHE A 205 5.19 11.20 -5.83
N GLY A 206 6.53 11.19 -5.78
CA GLY A 206 7.37 11.31 -6.97
C GLY A 206 7.58 12.73 -7.54
N GLY A 207 7.23 13.79 -6.79
CA GLY A 207 7.55 15.18 -7.16
C GLY A 207 8.96 15.63 -6.73
N PRO A 208 9.40 16.87 -7.08
CA PRO A 208 10.69 17.40 -6.66
C PRO A 208 10.84 17.38 -5.14
N PRO A 209 12.04 17.06 -4.60
CA PRO A 209 12.25 16.97 -3.17
C PRO A 209 11.89 18.29 -2.50
N VAL A 210 11.07 18.20 -1.45
CA VAL A 210 10.68 19.33 -0.61
C VAL A 210 10.89 18.98 0.84
N ARG A 211 11.21 20.01 1.63
CA ARG A 211 11.13 19.91 3.08
C ARG A 211 9.67 20.05 3.48
N GLY A 212 9.08 18.96 3.95
CA GLY A 212 7.67 18.82 4.28
C GLY A 212 6.95 17.76 3.43
N VAL A 213 5.64 17.65 3.61
CA VAL A 213 4.78 16.73 2.85
C VAL A 213 3.97 17.52 1.85
N ARG A 214 4.33 17.42 0.57
CA ARG A 214 3.46 17.94 -0.49
C ARG A 214 2.21 17.06 -0.58
N ILE A 215 1.05 17.69 -0.68
CA ILE A 215 -0.21 16.99 -0.86
C ILE A 215 -0.73 17.24 -2.28
N GLN A 216 -1.14 16.17 -2.97
CA GLN A 216 -1.84 16.27 -4.25
C GLN A 216 -3.31 16.66 -4.06
N GLY A 217 -3.83 16.48 -2.85
CA GLY A 217 -5.19 16.86 -2.50
C GLY A 217 -5.57 16.50 -1.07
N VAL A 218 -6.86 16.64 -0.80
CA VAL A 218 -7.53 16.26 0.45
C VAL A 218 -8.74 15.40 0.09
N ARG A 219 -9.26 14.56 0.99
CA ARG A 219 -10.51 13.81 0.75
C ARG A 219 -11.73 14.70 1.04
N ALA A 220 -12.82 14.66 0.25
CA ALA A 220 -14.02 15.41 0.64
C ALA A 220 -14.59 14.92 1.97
N GLY A 221 -15.13 15.85 2.73
CA GLY A 221 -15.62 15.65 4.09
C GLY A 221 -14.53 15.35 5.11
N SER A 222 -13.24 15.52 4.75
CA SER A 222 -12.14 15.27 5.68
C SER A 222 -11.83 16.48 6.57
N PRO A 223 -11.20 16.25 7.73
CA PRO A 223 -10.61 17.33 8.53
C PRO A 223 -9.66 18.24 7.76
N ALA A 224 -8.88 17.70 6.83
CA ALA A 224 -7.97 18.48 5.98
C ALA A 224 -8.73 19.46 5.08
N GLU A 225 -9.83 18.99 4.46
CA GLU A 225 -10.70 19.85 3.64
C GLU A 225 -11.35 20.94 4.49
N ALA A 226 -11.89 20.58 5.67
CA ALA A 226 -12.51 21.52 6.60
C ALA A 226 -11.51 22.58 7.11
N ALA A 227 -10.22 22.22 7.22
CA ALA A 227 -9.13 23.13 7.56
C ALA A 227 -8.64 23.96 6.35
N GLY A 228 -9.22 23.78 5.16
CA GLY A 228 -8.88 24.55 3.97
C GLY A 228 -7.55 24.18 3.31
N LEU A 229 -6.99 23.01 3.64
CA LEU A 229 -5.86 22.43 2.91
C LEU A 229 -6.31 21.99 1.51
N ARG A 230 -5.41 22.05 0.53
CA ARG A 230 -5.71 21.67 -0.87
C ARG A 230 -4.47 21.16 -1.59
N GLY A 231 -4.69 20.56 -2.76
CA GLY A 231 -3.59 20.11 -3.62
C GLY A 231 -2.59 21.22 -3.93
N GLY A 232 -1.31 20.89 -3.89
CA GLY A 232 -0.19 21.83 -4.04
C GLY A 232 0.35 22.39 -2.72
N ASP A 233 -0.35 22.22 -1.60
CA ASP A 233 0.18 22.60 -0.29
C ASP A 233 1.34 21.68 0.13
N VAL A 234 2.34 22.23 0.82
CA VAL A 234 3.42 21.47 1.45
C VAL A 234 3.33 21.64 2.97
N ILE A 235 2.91 20.60 3.68
CA ILE A 235 2.81 20.61 5.14
C ILE A 235 4.21 20.60 5.74
N VAL A 236 4.55 21.61 6.53
CA VAL A 236 5.88 21.83 7.11
C VAL A 236 5.88 21.79 8.64
N GLU A 237 4.70 21.84 9.27
CA GLU A 237 4.55 21.71 10.72
C GLU A 237 3.19 21.08 11.07
N PHE A 238 3.17 20.29 12.13
CA PHE A 238 1.98 19.67 12.69
C PHE A 238 2.04 19.71 14.22
N ASP A 239 1.09 20.42 14.83
CA ASP A 239 0.93 20.64 16.28
C ASP A 239 2.21 21.16 16.98
N GLY A 240 2.89 22.12 16.35
CA GLY A 240 4.14 22.71 16.83
C GLY A 240 5.40 21.88 16.54
N ALA A 241 5.25 20.68 15.95
CA ALA A 241 6.37 19.84 15.54
C ALA A 241 6.67 20.00 14.04
N ALA A 242 7.94 20.21 13.71
CA ALA A 242 8.38 20.34 12.32
C ALA A 242 8.15 19.04 11.54
N VAL A 243 7.69 19.16 10.31
CA VAL A 243 7.49 18.06 9.36
C VAL A 243 8.53 18.21 8.27
N ALA A 244 9.51 17.31 8.20
CA ALA A 244 10.52 17.33 7.14
C ALA A 244 10.17 16.40 5.98
N ASN A 245 9.44 15.32 6.24
CA ASN A 245 9.05 14.32 5.25
C ASN A 245 7.73 13.60 5.64
N LEU A 246 7.33 12.60 4.83
CA LEU A 246 6.09 11.86 5.04
C LEU A 246 6.12 10.96 6.28
N GLU A 247 7.28 10.45 6.65
CA GLU A 247 7.47 9.62 7.84
C GLU A 247 7.20 10.44 9.11
N ASP A 248 7.80 11.63 9.23
CA ASP A 248 7.57 12.57 10.33
C ASP A 248 6.08 12.89 10.46
N PHE A 249 5.44 13.21 9.34
CA PHE A 249 4.03 13.58 9.31
C PHE A 249 3.13 12.41 9.73
N SER A 250 3.45 11.20 9.28
CA SER A 250 2.71 10.00 9.62
C SER A 250 2.86 9.68 11.10
N ALA A 251 4.09 9.72 11.64
CA ALA A 251 4.38 9.51 13.05
C ALA A 251 3.65 10.53 13.94
N LEU A 252 3.75 11.82 13.60
CA LEU A 252 3.05 12.90 14.32
C LEU A 252 1.54 12.70 14.29
N LEU A 253 0.97 12.36 13.13
CA LEU A 253 -0.44 12.03 13.04
C LEU A 253 -0.78 10.84 13.94
N PHE A 254 -0.01 9.74 13.92
CA PHE A 254 -0.27 8.55 14.74
C PHE A 254 -0.20 8.80 16.25
N THR A 255 0.60 9.77 16.71
CA THR A 255 0.65 10.14 18.14
C THR A 255 -0.55 10.95 18.62
N ALA A 256 -1.33 11.51 17.69
CA ALA A 256 -2.49 12.31 18.01
C ALA A 256 -3.71 11.44 18.39
N ARG A 257 -4.76 12.08 18.91
CA ARG A 257 -6.02 11.41 19.25
C ARG A 257 -7.13 11.77 18.25
N PRO A 258 -8.03 10.84 17.90
CA PRO A 258 -9.28 11.21 17.24
C PRO A 258 -10.01 12.30 18.04
N GLY A 259 -10.52 13.32 17.36
CA GLY A 259 -11.14 14.50 17.96
C GLY A 259 -10.15 15.54 18.49
N GLN A 260 -8.84 15.27 18.49
CA GLN A 260 -7.83 16.28 18.85
C GLN A 260 -7.83 17.41 17.82
N ARG A 261 -7.80 18.63 18.32
CA ARG A 261 -7.56 19.81 17.51
C ARG A 261 -6.05 20.02 17.40
N VAL A 262 -5.55 20.11 16.18
CA VAL A 262 -4.11 20.29 15.87
C VAL A 262 -3.91 21.53 15.02
N GLU A 263 -2.83 22.26 15.26
CA GLU A 263 -2.38 23.33 14.36
C GLU A 263 -1.55 22.73 13.21
N ILE A 264 -1.69 23.28 12.00
CA ILE A 264 -0.97 22.81 10.83
C ILE A 264 -0.39 24.04 10.13
N GLU A 265 0.89 24.02 9.84
CA GLU A 265 1.51 24.98 8.94
C GLU A 265 1.83 24.32 7.60
N ALA A 266 1.45 24.99 6.52
CA ALA A 266 1.75 24.56 5.17
C ALA A 266 2.30 25.72 4.32
N MET A 267 3.04 25.40 3.28
CA MET A 267 3.48 26.32 2.25
C MET A 267 2.57 26.17 1.04
N ARG A 268 1.99 27.27 0.58
CA ARG A 268 1.12 27.36 -0.59
C ARG A 268 1.65 28.45 -1.50
N ASP A 269 2.06 28.07 -2.71
CA ASP A 269 2.62 29.01 -3.70
C ASP A 269 3.77 29.88 -3.12
N GLY A 270 4.58 29.29 -2.23
CA GLY A 270 5.69 29.97 -1.54
C GLY A 270 5.31 30.80 -0.32
N VAL A 271 4.02 30.91 0.02
CA VAL A 271 3.52 31.63 1.18
C VAL A 271 3.17 30.66 2.30
N ARG A 272 3.57 30.99 3.54
CA ARG A 272 3.21 30.20 4.73
C ARG A 272 1.76 30.46 5.11
N ILE A 273 1.00 29.39 5.26
CA ILE A 273 -0.37 29.40 5.79
C ILE A 273 -0.41 28.60 7.09
N ARG A 274 -1.19 29.08 8.06
CA ARG A 274 -1.48 28.38 9.31
C ARG A 274 -2.97 28.07 9.36
N THR A 275 -3.31 26.85 9.70
CA THR A 275 -4.70 26.40 9.86
C THR A 275 -4.82 25.46 11.04
N THR A 276 -6.07 25.13 11.38
CA THR A 276 -6.38 24.23 12.48
C THR A 276 -7.34 23.16 11.99
N ALA A 277 -7.03 21.89 12.25
CA ALA A 277 -7.89 20.76 11.91
C ALA A 277 -8.33 20.03 13.18
N THR A 278 -9.57 19.56 13.22
CA THR A 278 -10.04 18.60 14.23
C THR A 278 -9.94 17.21 13.65
N LEU A 279 -9.01 16.40 14.14
CA LEU A 279 -8.75 15.07 13.61
C LEU A 279 -9.99 14.20 13.70
N GLY A 280 -10.30 13.51 12.62
CA GLY A 280 -11.39 12.56 12.53
C GLY A 280 -10.95 11.21 13.09
N GLN A 281 -11.92 10.31 13.17
CA GLN A 281 -11.67 8.89 13.31
C GLN A 281 -11.82 8.26 11.94
N ARG A 282 -10.87 7.41 11.55
CA ARG A 282 -10.94 6.64 10.30
C ARG A 282 -12.18 5.74 10.40
N ARG A 283 -13.19 5.99 9.56
CA ARG A 283 -14.47 5.27 9.50
C ARG A 283 -14.43 4.24 8.39
#